data_AF-Q08TV4-F1
#
_entry.id   AF-Q08TV4-F1
#
_cell.length_a   1.000
_cell.length_b   1.000
_cell.length_c   1.000
_cell.angle_alpha   90.00
_cell.angle_beta   90.00
_cell.angle_gamma   90.00
#
_symmetry.space_group_name_H-M   'P 1'
#
loop_
_entity.id
_entity.type
_entity.pdbx_description
1 polymer ?
#
loop_
_entity_poly.entity_id
_entity_poly.type
_entity_poly.pdbx_seq_one_letter_code
_entity_poly.pdbx_strand_id
1 'polypeptide(L)'
;MSQASPSQPLPSAPPPPQSPPSKGMTVPAILVGSCFVLAFMGWVMRLGYPGAVLGLCALAGSIAIFRKKDSKHRSAAVIGAIASVIVVFGAIGNGNESSRKAAAMAASIEEARQKAEASRAHEEDVSARIATLAASSAPQEAVDLCNSFGDLRDIPEKSRARCGEAYLAKGRESLAAAKPAEAVPLLERASALVPGNADLATTLSSARELRGKEDFKSKGPEVSAGLARALAHAKAKEWEEAETELNAADATLKAFEDLEVAKSKEWNTLSGQAAQQRKRIQPKLEQLKLEREAQKLMVEMRGEKPMNSPWDGSVPEVERYLKKVMNDPDSYEHVSSSAPVARDAYWIVKSSFRGKNAFGGKVLNTRYFFIQQGQVVRVEE
;
A
#
# COMPACT_ATOMS: atom_id res chain seq x y z
N MET A 1 36.95 20.15 50.33
CA MET A 1 35.89 20.92 49.67
C MET A 1 36.39 21.34 48.29
N SER A 2 36.06 20.57 47.25
CA SER A 2 36.28 20.96 45.85
C SER A 2 34.97 20.73 45.13
N GLN A 3 34.31 21.83 44.76
CA GLN A 3 33.09 21.81 43.97
C GLN A 3 33.45 21.56 42.51
N ALA A 4 32.89 20.50 41.94
CA ALA A 4 32.95 20.24 40.50
C ALA A 4 31.77 20.95 39.83
N SER A 5 32.07 21.81 38.85
CA SER A 5 31.10 22.50 38.01
C SER A 5 30.32 21.53 37.12
N PRO A 6 29.02 21.75 36.89
CA PRO A 6 28.24 20.94 35.96
C PRO A 6 28.49 21.35 34.51
N SER A 7 28.73 20.35 33.67
CA SER A 7 28.93 20.45 32.23
C SER A 7 27.63 20.87 31.53
N GLN A 8 27.68 21.94 30.73
CA GLN A 8 26.57 22.34 29.86
C GLN A 8 26.44 21.37 28.65
N PRO A 9 25.21 21.03 28.23
CA PRO A 9 24.99 20.25 27.02
C PRO A 9 25.20 21.09 25.75
N LEU A 10 25.90 20.50 24.78
CA LEU A 10 26.10 21.06 23.43
C LEU A 10 24.77 21.22 22.68
N PRO A 11 24.59 22.30 21.89
CA PRO A 11 23.41 22.48 21.07
C PRO A 11 23.37 21.45 19.93
N SER A 12 22.24 20.74 19.83
CA SER A 12 21.93 19.79 18.77
C SER A 12 21.83 20.48 17.40
N ALA A 13 22.53 19.92 16.41
CA ALA A 13 22.54 20.39 15.03
C ALA A 13 21.12 20.37 14.40
N PRO A 14 20.79 21.33 13.51
CA PRO A 14 19.51 21.38 12.84
C PRO A 14 19.36 20.23 11.82
N PRO A 15 18.13 19.68 11.65
CA PRO A 15 17.88 18.61 10.68
C PRO A 15 18.03 19.10 9.24
N PRO A 16 18.47 18.23 8.31
CA PRO A 16 18.63 18.58 6.90
C PRO A 16 17.27 18.89 6.24
N PRO A 17 17.25 19.78 5.22
CA PRO A 17 16.04 20.18 4.54
C PRO A 17 15.36 19.00 3.84
N GLN A 18 14.08 18.80 4.15
CA GLN A 18 13.24 17.79 3.50
C GLN A 18 13.09 18.13 2.01
N SER A 19 13.34 17.13 1.15
CA SER A 19 13.12 17.22 -0.28
C SER A 19 11.62 17.35 -0.59
N PRO A 20 11.22 18.18 -1.57
CA PRO A 20 9.82 18.36 -1.90
C PRO A 20 9.22 17.08 -2.49
N PRO A 21 7.95 16.79 -2.21
CA PRO A 21 7.28 15.56 -2.66
C PRO A 21 7.27 15.48 -4.19
N SER A 22 7.71 14.34 -4.72
CA SER A 22 7.64 14.05 -6.14
C SER A 22 6.17 13.98 -6.58
N LYS A 23 5.81 14.79 -7.58
CA LYS A 23 4.48 14.76 -8.19
C LYS A 23 4.37 13.44 -8.97
N GLY A 24 3.75 12.44 -8.35
CA GLY A 24 3.40 11.18 -8.99
C GLY A 24 2.56 11.42 -10.24
N MET A 25 3.11 11.10 -11.40
CA MET A 25 2.40 11.11 -12.67
C MET A 25 1.47 9.88 -12.69
N THR A 26 0.16 10.10 -12.83
CA THR A 26 -0.83 9.03 -12.75
C THR A 26 -0.71 8.06 -13.93
N VAL A 27 -0.81 6.76 -13.64
CA VAL A 27 -0.71 5.62 -14.58
C VAL A 27 -1.48 5.79 -15.91
N PRO A 28 -2.65 6.45 -15.98
CA PRO A 28 -3.35 6.68 -17.25
C PRO A 28 -2.57 7.58 -18.24
N ALA A 29 -1.73 8.50 -17.74
CA ALA A 29 -0.98 9.43 -18.59
C ALA A 29 0.16 8.73 -19.35
N ILE A 30 0.75 7.69 -18.76
CA ILE A 30 1.84 6.91 -19.36
C ILE A 30 1.29 6.04 -20.51
N LEU A 31 0.09 5.48 -20.33
CA LEU A 31 -0.54 4.57 -21.31
C LEU A 31 -1.09 5.31 -22.54
N VAL A 32 -1.58 6.54 -22.36
CA VAL A 32 -1.98 7.42 -23.48
C VAL A 32 -0.75 7.96 -24.22
N GLY A 33 0.32 8.30 -23.49
CA GLY A 33 1.58 8.74 -24.08
C GLY A 33 2.23 7.68 -24.96
N SER A 34 2.24 6.41 -24.54
CA SER A 34 2.87 5.33 -25.30
C SER A 34 2.14 5.02 -26.61
N CYS A 35 0.80 5.12 -26.65
CA CYS A 35 0.03 4.92 -27.87
C CYS A 35 0.31 6.01 -28.92
N PHE A 36 0.48 7.26 -28.50
CA PHE A 36 0.83 8.37 -29.41
C PHE A 36 2.23 8.22 -30.01
N VAL A 37 3.21 7.74 -29.24
CA VAL A 37 4.57 7.52 -29.72
C VAL A 37 4.62 6.44 -30.82
N LEU A 38 3.85 5.35 -30.65
CA LEU A 38 3.77 4.29 -31.65
C LEU A 38 3.06 4.73 -32.94
N ALA A 39 1.97 5.51 -32.82
CA ALA A 39 1.31 6.11 -33.97
C ALA A 39 2.20 7.12 -34.70
N PHE A 40 2.94 7.95 -33.96
CA PHE A 40 3.89 8.92 -34.52
C PHE A 40 5.04 8.21 -35.25
N MET A 41 5.63 7.17 -34.65
CA MET A 41 6.66 6.35 -35.30
C MET A 41 6.14 5.70 -36.59
N GLY A 42 4.92 5.17 -36.59
CA GLY A 42 4.29 4.62 -37.79
C GLY A 42 4.08 5.64 -38.90
N TRP A 43 3.73 6.89 -38.56
CA TRP A 43 3.58 7.99 -39.52
C TRP A 43 4.91 8.48 -40.08
N VAL A 44 5.93 8.63 -39.22
CA VAL A 44 7.28 9.06 -39.65
C VAL A 44 7.91 8.02 -40.58
N MET A 45 7.75 6.73 -40.31
CA MET A 45 8.27 5.68 -41.19
C MET A 45 7.56 5.62 -42.55
N ARG A 46 6.28 6.00 -42.62
CA ARG A 46 5.48 5.85 -43.84
C ARG A 46 5.47 7.09 -44.74
N LEU A 47 5.64 8.29 -44.17
CA LEU A 47 5.52 9.56 -44.90
C LEU A 47 6.80 10.40 -44.87
N GLY A 48 7.83 10.00 -44.13
CA GLY A 48 9.09 10.74 -43.99
C GLY A 48 8.94 12.07 -43.24
N TYR A 49 9.79 13.04 -43.57
CA TYR A 49 9.84 14.37 -42.92
C TYR A 49 8.50 15.13 -42.87
N PRO A 50 7.63 15.09 -43.92
CA PRO A 50 6.29 15.67 -43.84
C PRO A 50 5.41 15.07 -42.74
N GLY A 51 5.53 13.77 -42.49
CA GLY A 51 4.80 13.06 -41.43
C GLY A 51 5.24 13.48 -40.03
N ALA A 52 6.53 13.78 -39.85
CA ALA A 52 7.07 14.29 -38.58
C ALA A 52 6.51 15.68 -38.23
N VAL A 53 6.41 16.57 -39.23
CA VAL A 53 5.86 17.93 -39.05
C VAL A 53 4.37 17.87 -38.71
N LEU A 54 3.58 17.05 -39.42
CA LEU A 54 2.15 16.89 -39.13
C LEU A 54 1.91 16.25 -37.76
N GLY A 55 2.71 15.25 -37.37
CA GLY A 55 2.61 14.62 -36.07
C GLY A 55 2.97 15.57 -34.91
N LEU A 56 3.98 16.44 -35.08
CA LEU A 56 4.32 17.45 -34.08
C LEU A 56 3.23 18.52 -33.93
N CYS A 57 2.62 18.96 -35.04
CA CYS A 57 1.49 19.90 -35.00
C CYS A 57 0.26 19.29 -34.32
N ALA A 58 -0.05 18.01 -34.58
CA ALA A 58 -1.15 17.31 -33.92
C ALA A 58 -0.90 17.14 -32.42
N LEU A 59 0.34 16.82 -32.02
CA LEU A 59 0.73 16.71 -30.61
C LEU A 59 0.62 18.06 -29.89
N ALA A 60 1.08 19.15 -30.52
CA ALA A 60 0.97 20.50 -29.97
C ALA A 60 -0.49 20.94 -29.78
N GLY A 61 -1.36 20.63 -30.74
CA GLY A 61 -2.80 20.88 -30.63
C GLY A 61 -3.45 20.08 -29.49
N SER A 62 -3.06 18.80 -29.35
CA SER A 62 -3.56 17.91 -28.28
C SER A 62 -3.19 18.43 -26.89
N ILE A 63 -1.94 18.89 -26.71
CA ILE A 63 -1.44 19.44 -25.44
C ILE A 63 -2.15 20.77 -25.09
N ALA A 64 -2.44 21.63 -26.08
CA ALA A 64 -3.17 22.87 -25.86
C ALA A 64 -4.63 22.63 -25.40
N ILE A 65 -5.28 21.58 -25.91
CA ILE A 65 -6.65 21.21 -25.54
C ILE A 65 -6.72 20.64 -24.11
N PHE A 66 -5.75 19.83 -23.68
CA PHE A 66 -5.72 19.27 -22.34
C PHE A 66 -5.38 20.29 -21.23
N ARG A 67 -4.79 21.44 -21.58
CA ARG A 67 -4.52 22.52 -20.61
C ARG A 67 -5.75 23.36 -20.25
N LYS A 68 -6.85 23.32 -21.02
CA LYS A 68 -8.07 24.09 -20.73
C LYS A 68 -9.08 23.22 -19.95
N LYS A 69 -9.37 23.61 -18.71
CA LYS A 69 -10.16 22.85 -17.72
C LYS A 69 -11.68 23.03 -17.87
N ASP A 70 -12.19 23.18 -19.10
CA ASP A 70 -13.63 23.34 -19.37
C ASP A 70 -14.20 22.11 -20.09
N SER A 71 -15.16 21.44 -19.44
CA SER A 71 -15.78 20.20 -19.92
C SER A 71 -16.62 20.40 -21.18
N LYS A 72 -17.18 21.61 -21.39
CA LYS A 72 -18.00 21.96 -22.56
C LYS A 72 -17.26 21.88 -23.90
N HIS A 73 -15.93 21.84 -23.90
CA HIS A 73 -15.13 21.76 -25.13
C HIS A 73 -14.65 20.36 -25.47
N ARG A 74 -14.84 19.36 -24.61
CA ARG A 74 -14.34 18.00 -24.85
C ARG A 74 -15.12 17.27 -25.96
N SER A 75 -16.43 17.46 -26.05
CA SER A 75 -17.25 16.94 -27.15
C SER A 75 -16.98 17.65 -28.48
N ALA A 76 -16.82 18.98 -28.44
CA ALA A 76 -16.43 19.77 -29.62
C ALA A 76 -15.02 19.40 -30.14
N ALA A 77 -14.09 19.04 -29.25
CA ALA A 77 -12.74 18.64 -29.61
C ALA A 77 -12.67 17.25 -30.26
N VAL A 78 -13.51 16.28 -29.85
CA VAL A 78 -13.62 14.97 -30.53
C VAL A 78 -14.19 15.14 -31.93
N ILE A 79 -15.18 16.02 -32.11
CA ILE A 79 -15.75 16.34 -33.42
C ILE A 79 -14.70 17.05 -34.31
N GLY A 80 -13.90 17.96 -33.75
CA GLY A 80 -12.80 18.63 -34.47
C GLY A 80 -11.64 17.69 -34.86
N ALA A 81 -11.30 16.71 -34.02
CA ALA A 81 -10.26 15.73 -34.32
C ALA A 81 -10.69 14.75 -35.43
N ILE A 82 -11.97 14.37 -35.47
CA ILE A 82 -12.54 13.56 -36.55
C ILE A 82 -12.51 14.36 -37.87
N ALA A 83 -12.94 15.63 -37.85
CA ALA A 83 -12.92 16.54 -39.01
C ALA A 83 -11.51 16.72 -39.63
N SER A 84 -10.47 16.77 -38.79
CA SER A 84 -9.06 16.88 -39.20
C SER A 84 -8.55 15.66 -40.00
N VAL A 85 -8.93 14.44 -39.61
CA VAL A 85 -8.54 13.21 -40.31
C VAL A 85 -9.13 13.15 -41.72
N ILE A 86 -10.27 13.79 -41.97
CA ILE A 86 -10.97 13.74 -43.26
C ILE A 86 -10.36 14.66 -44.30
N VAL A 87 -9.83 15.81 -43.90
CA VAL A 87 -9.14 16.73 -44.83
C VAL A 87 -7.86 16.08 -45.38
N VAL A 88 -7.22 15.19 -44.62
CA VAL A 88 -5.99 14.50 -45.05
C VAL A 88 -6.27 13.30 -45.97
N PHE A 89 -7.38 12.59 -45.80
CA PHE A 89 -7.76 11.47 -46.69
C PHE A 89 -8.50 11.91 -47.96
N GLY A 90 -9.05 13.13 -48.02
CA GLY A 90 -9.79 13.64 -49.18
C GLY A 90 -8.94 14.07 -50.39
N ALA A 91 -7.62 14.19 -50.25
CA ALA A 91 -6.75 14.76 -51.29
C ALA A 91 -6.16 13.74 -52.27
N ILE A 92 -6.36 12.42 -52.07
CA ILE A 92 -5.82 11.38 -52.95
C ILE A 92 -6.90 10.30 -53.18
N GLY A 93 -7.85 10.52 -54.09
CA GLY A 93 -8.87 9.51 -54.37
C GLY A 93 -9.89 9.87 -55.45
N ASN A 94 -9.95 9.02 -56.46
CA ASN A 94 -10.76 9.07 -57.68
C ASN A 94 -12.27 9.34 -57.45
N GLY A 95 -12.86 10.18 -58.32
CA GLY A 95 -14.07 10.98 -58.09
C GLY A 95 -15.44 10.31 -57.96
N ASN A 96 -15.55 9.01 -57.64
CA ASN A 96 -16.86 8.35 -57.47
C ASN A 96 -17.02 7.56 -56.15
N GLU A 97 -15.94 7.30 -55.42
CA GLU A 97 -16.00 6.67 -54.09
C GLU A 97 -16.09 7.70 -52.95
N SER A 98 -15.61 8.93 -53.22
CA SER A 98 -15.63 10.06 -52.29
C SER A 98 -17.05 10.53 -51.93
N SER A 99 -17.98 10.51 -52.88
CA SER A 99 -19.37 10.91 -52.67
C SER A 99 -20.14 9.97 -51.73
N ARG A 100 -19.92 8.65 -51.84
CA ARG A 100 -20.53 7.66 -50.93
C ARG A 100 -19.98 7.76 -49.51
N LYS A 101 -18.67 8.01 -49.35
CA LYS A 101 -18.05 8.24 -48.04
C LYS A 101 -18.52 9.55 -47.39
N ALA A 102 -18.71 10.62 -48.18
CA ALA A 102 -19.27 11.87 -47.69
C ALA A 102 -20.72 11.71 -47.21
N ALA A 103 -21.55 10.94 -47.92
CA ALA A 103 -22.93 10.66 -47.53
C ALA A 103 -23.02 9.80 -46.25
N ALA A 104 -22.22 8.74 -46.15
CA ALA A 104 -22.15 7.91 -44.93
C ALA A 104 -21.67 8.72 -43.72
N MET A 105 -20.75 9.65 -43.93
CA MET A 105 -20.28 10.52 -42.86
C MET A 105 -21.35 11.55 -42.43
N ALA A 106 -22.06 12.16 -43.37
CA ALA A 106 -23.17 13.06 -43.06
C ALA A 106 -24.25 12.36 -42.22
N ALA A 107 -24.56 11.09 -42.54
CA ALA A 107 -25.47 10.27 -41.74
C ALA A 107 -24.94 10.01 -40.31
N SER A 108 -23.65 9.74 -40.15
CA SER A 108 -23.04 9.54 -38.82
C SER A 108 -23.03 10.81 -37.96
N ILE A 109 -22.86 11.98 -38.58
CA ILE A 109 -22.91 13.27 -37.89
C ILE A 109 -24.34 13.56 -37.43
N GLU A 110 -25.34 13.26 -38.27
CA GLU A 110 -26.74 13.48 -37.93
C GLU A 110 -27.22 12.51 -36.84
N GLU A 111 -26.80 11.25 -36.87
CA GLU A 111 -27.05 10.29 -35.78
C GLU A 111 -26.38 10.75 -34.47
N ALA A 112 -25.15 11.28 -34.53
CA ALA A 112 -24.46 11.82 -33.36
C ALA A 112 -25.17 13.07 -32.80
N ARG A 113 -25.70 13.94 -33.68
CA ARG A 113 -26.52 15.09 -33.27
C ARG A 113 -27.82 14.64 -32.61
N GLN A 114 -28.54 13.70 -33.21
CA GLN A 114 -29.77 13.15 -32.64
C GLN A 114 -29.52 12.50 -31.28
N LYS A 115 -28.43 11.75 -31.10
CA LYS A 115 -28.04 11.20 -29.79
C LYS A 115 -27.69 12.29 -28.78
N ALA A 116 -27.01 13.35 -29.21
CA ALA A 116 -26.67 14.49 -28.34
C ALA A 116 -27.90 15.32 -27.95
N GLU A 117 -28.88 15.47 -28.83
CA GLU A 117 -30.16 16.13 -28.55
C GLU A 117 -31.03 15.26 -27.63
N ALA A 118 -31.10 13.96 -27.87
CA ALA A 118 -31.79 13.02 -26.99
C ALA A 118 -31.18 12.99 -25.59
N SER A 119 -29.84 13.04 -25.46
CA SER A 119 -29.19 13.11 -24.15
C SER A 119 -29.48 14.43 -23.43
N ARG A 120 -29.52 15.57 -24.16
CA ARG A 120 -29.90 16.87 -23.58
C ARG A 120 -31.36 16.88 -23.13
N ALA A 121 -32.27 16.37 -23.95
CA ALA A 121 -33.68 16.27 -23.62
C ALA A 121 -33.88 15.38 -22.38
N HIS A 122 -33.13 14.29 -22.27
CA HIS A 122 -33.15 13.43 -21.08
C HIS A 122 -32.57 14.14 -19.86
N GLU A 123 -31.45 14.85 -19.97
CA GLU A 123 -30.89 15.66 -18.88
C GLU A 123 -31.86 16.75 -18.40
N GLU A 124 -32.58 17.40 -19.32
CA GLU A 124 -33.58 18.41 -19.00
C GLU A 124 -34.83 17.81 -18.34
N ASP A 125 -35.35 16.69 -18.83
CA ASP A 125 -36.45 15.95 -18.20
C ASP A 125 -36.08 15.51 -16.78
N VAL A 126 -34.89 14.93 -16.59
CA VAL A 126 -34.43 14.49 -15.27
C VAL A 126 -34.21 15.68 -14.34
N SER A 127 -33.63 16.78 -14.84
CA SER A 127 -33.47 18.01 -14.05
C SER A 127 -34.82 18.62 -13.66
N ALA A 128 -35.82 18.55 -14.54
CA ALA A 128 -37.19 19.00 -14.26
C ALA A 128 -37.87 18.11 -13.22
N ARG A 129 -37.72 16.78 -13.31
CA ARG A 129 -38.23 15.82 -12.31
C ARG A 129 -37.62 16.06 -10.93
N ILE A 130 -36.31 16.30 -10.86
CA ILE A 130 -35.63 16.65 -9.60
C ILE A 130 -36.16 17.99 -9.08
N ALA A 131 -36.46 18.96 -9.96
CA ALA A 131 -37.08 20.23 -9.58
C ALA A 131 -38.43 20.05 -8.92
N THR A 132 -39.29 19.23 -9.52
CA THR A 132 -40.65 18.97 -9.04
C THR A 132 -40.64 18.16 -7.74
N LEU A 133 -39.73 17.18 -7.61
CA LEU A 133 -39.62 16.36 -6.41
C LEU A 133 -39.03 17.15 -5.23
N ALA A 134 -38.06 18.03 -5.47
CA ALA A 134 -37.54 18.91 -4.43
C ALA A 134 -38.59 19.90 -3.89
N ALA A 135 -39.59 20.25 -4.70
CA ALA A 135 -40.74 21.04 -4.27
C ALA A 135 -41.80 20.22 -3.52
N SER A 136 -41.75 18.89 -3.62
CA SER A 136 -42.64 17.98 -2.88
C SER A 136 -42.09 17.65 -1.50
N SER A 137 -42.95 17.43 -0.52
CA SER A 137 -42.56 17.09 0.86
C SER A 137 -42.11 15.63 1.04
N ALA A 138 -41.59 14.97 0.01
CA ALA A 138 -41.15 13.58 0.03
C ALA A 138 -39.62 13.45 -0.12
N PRO A 139 -38.83 13.68 0.96
CA PRO A 139 -37.37 13.57 0.93
C PRO A 139 -36.85 12.22 0.43
N GLN A 140 -37.61 11.14 0.67
CA GLN A 140 -37.23 9.79 0.28
C GLN A 140 -37.22 9.60 -1.25
N GLU A 141 -38.28 10.02 -1.94
CA GLU A 141 -38.37 9.88 -3.41
C GLU A 141 -37.28 10.68 -4.13
N ALA A 142 -36.96 11.88 -3.60
CA ALA A 142 -35.86 12.69 -4.11
C ALA A 142 -34.50 12.00 -3.91
N VAL A 143 -34.27 11.38 -2.75
CA VAL A 143 -33.06 10.59 -2.46
C VAL A 143 -32.97 9.37 -3.38
N ASP A 144 -34.05 8.64 -3.59
CA ASP A 144 -34.09 7.46 -4.45
C ASP A 144 -33.79 7.82 -5.91
N LEU A 145 -34.32 8.94 -6.40
CA LEU A 145 -33.98 9.47 -7.71
C LEU A 145 -32.50 9.87 -7.80
N CYS A 146 -31.95 10.56 -6.78
CA CYS A 146 -30.52 10.91 -6.75
C CYS A 146 -29.61 9.67 -6.63
N ASN A 147 -30.08 8.57 -6.03
CA ASN A 147 -29.37 7.30 -5.96
C ASN A 147 -29.35 6.55 -7.30
N SER A 148 -30.33 6.78 -8.18
CA SER A 148 -30.41 6.11 -9.49
C SER A 148 -29.23 6.39 -10.42
N PHE A 149 -28.47 7.46 -10.17
CA PHE A 149 -27.27 7.81 -10.92
C PHE A 149 -26.04 6.97 -10.58
N GLY A 150 -26.06 6.16 -9.51
CA GLY A 150 -24.94 5.32 -9.10
C GLY A 150 -23.78 6.10 -8.45
N ASP A 151 -23.08 6.94 -9.20
CA ASP A 151 -22.01 7.82 -8.71
C ASP A 151 -22.50 9.28 -8.57
N LEU A 152 -22.03 9.99 -7.54
CA LEU A 152 -22.29 11.42 -7.34
C LEU A 152 -21.80 12.28 -8.52
N ARG A 153 -20.79 11.80 -9.27
CA ARG A 153 -20.25 12.49 -10.44
C ARG A 153 -21.22 12.52 -11.62
N ASP A 154 -22.08 11.52 -11.71
CA ASP A 154 -23.04 11.35 -12.80
C ASP A 154 -24.30 12.20 -12.58
N ILE A 155 -24.46 12.78 -11.38
CA ILE A 155 -25.53 13.74 -11.09
C ILE A 155 -25.28 15.03 -11.89
N PRO A 156 -26.24 15.47 -12.73
CA PRO A 156 -26.14 16.70 -13.51
C PRO A 156 -25.83 17.91 -12.62
N GLU A 157 -24.92 18.77 -13.07
CA GLU A 157 -24.42 19.91 -12.28
C GLU A 157 -25.54 20.80 -11.73
N LYS A 158 -26.58 21.06 -12.55
CA LYS A 158 -27.76 21.85 -12.17
C LYS A 158 -28.60 21.20 -11.05
N SER A 159 -28.48 19.88 -10.88
CA SER A 159 -29.28 19.09 -9.94
C SER A 159 -28.51 18.74 -8.66
N ARG A 160 -27.19 18.94 -8.62
CA ARG A 160 -26.34 18.60 -7.46
C ARG A 160 -26.75 19.30 -6.18
N ALA A 161 -27.04 20.61 -6.25
CA ALA A 161 -27.47 21.39 -5.09
C ALA A 161 -28.75 20.81 -4.47
N ARG A 162 -29.74 20.48 -5.32
CA ARG A 162 -31.02 19.91 -4.89
C ARG A 162 -30.89 18.50 -4.35
N CYS A 163 -30.08 17.65 -4.98
CA CYS A 163 -29.76 16.34 -4.42
C CYS A 163 -29.07 16.49 -3.06
N GLY A 164 -28.17 17.46 -2.90
CA GLY A 164 -27.55 17.79 -1.62
C GLY A 164 -28.57 18.19 -0.54
N GLU A 165 -29.54 19.04 -0.88
CA GLU A 165 -30.63 19.44 0.02
C GLU A 165 -31.52 18.25 0.40
N ALA A 166 -31.87 17.38 -0.56
CA ALA A 166 -32.66 16.17 -0.30
C ALA A 166 -31.93 15.19 0.64
N TYR A 167 -30.64 14.94 0.40
CA TYR A 167 -29.80 14.12 1.29
C TYR A 167 -29.67 14.74 2.68
N LEU A 168 -29.52 16.07 2.78
CA LEU A 168 -29.50 16.79 4.07
C LEU A 168 -30.82 16.64 4.81
N ALA A 169 -31.96 16.84 4.14
CA ALA A 169 -33.29 16.70 4.73
C ALA A 169 -33.53 15.28 5.25
N LYS A 170 -33.22 14.26 4.45
CA LYS A 170 -33.34 12.85 4.86
C LYS A 170 -32.36 12.48 5.98
N GLY A 171 -31.14 13.01 5.93
CA GLY A 171 -30.15 12.84 6.99
C GLY A 171 -30.63 13.41 8.33
N ARG A 172 -31.27 14.59 8.30
CA ARG A 172 -31.89 15.20 9.50
C ARG A 172 -33.07 14.42 10.02
N GLU A 173 -33.93 13.91 9.14
CA GLU A 173 -35.05 13.04 9.51
C GLU A 173 -34.54 11.78 10.22
N SER A 174 -33.51 11.15 9.65
CA SER A 174 -32.87 9.96 10.24
C SER A 174 -32.22 10.28 11.60
N LEU A 175 -31.60 11.45 11.73
CA LEU A 175 -31.03 11.91 13.00
C LEU A 175 -32.10 12.19 14.06
N ALA A 176 -33.22 12.82 13.68
CA ALA A 176 -34.36 13.06 14.55
C ALA A 176 -35.03 11.75 15.01
N ALA A 177 -34.99 10.72 14.16
CA ALA A 177 -35.42 9.36 14.50
C ALA A 177 -34.41 8.58 15.35
N ALA A 178 -33.33 9.22 15.83
CA ALA A 178 -32.23 8.60 16.57
C ALA A 178 -31.54 7.45 15.82
N LYS A 179 -31.41 7.57 14.49
CA LYS A 179 -30.74 6.61 13.61
C LYS A 179 -29.47 7.19 12.99
N PRO A 180 -28.40 7.41 13.78
CA PRO A 180 -27.20 8.07 13.29
C PRO A 180 -26.41 7.22 12.26
N ALA A 181 -26.55 5.89 12.31
CA ALA A 181 -25.97 4.98 11.31
C ALA A 181 -26.53 5.20 9.89
N GLU A 182 -27.83 5.51 9.78
CA GLU A 182 -28.49 5.86 8.52
C GLU A 182 -28.22 7.33 8.13
N ALA A 183 -28.15 8.23 9.11
CA ALA A 183 -27.97 9.67 8.89
C ALA A 183 -26.59 10.04 8.33
N VAL A 184 -25.50 9.50 8.89
CA VAL A 184 -24.11 9.85 8.50
C VAL A 184 -23.84 9.68 7.00
N PRO A 185 -24.08 8.52 6.36
CA PRO A 185 -23.78 8.36 4.93
C PRO A 185 -24.60 9.30 4.03
N LEU A 186 -25.84 9.64 4.41
CA LEU A 186 -26.66 10.62 3.69
C LEU A 186 -26.03 12.02 3.80
N LEU A 187 -25.64 12.44 5.00
CA LEU A 187 -25.02 13.74 5.25
C LEU A 187 -23.63 13.86 4.59
N GLU A 188 -22.86 12.77 4.49
CA GLU A 188 -21.60 12.74 3.75
C GLU A 188 -21.81 12.96 2.26
N ARG A 189 -22.80 12.29 1.66
CA ARG A 189 -23.19 12.51 0.25
C ARG A 189 -23.65 13.95 0.02
N ALA A 190 -24.45 14.51 0.93
CA ALA A 190 -24.82 15.91 0.88
C ALA A 190 -23.58 16.82 0.90
N SER A 191 -22.61 16.54 1.78
CA SER A 191 -21.40 17.36 1.95
C SER A 191 -20.49 17.34 0.72
N ALA A 192 -20.47 16.22 0.02
CA ALA A 192 -19.74 16.08 -1.24
C ALA A 192 -20.40 16.84 -2.40
N LEU A 193 -21.74 16.97 -2.40
CA LEU A 193 -22.47 17.68 -3.44
C LEU A 193 -22.52 19.19 -3.23
N VAL A 194 -22.54 19.64 -1.97
CA VAL A 194 -22.61 21.06 -1.60
C VAL A 194 -21.51 21.41 -0.60
N PRO A 195 -20.23 21.41 -1.04
CA PRO A 195 -19.12 21.75 -0.17
C PRO A 195 -19.23 23.22 0.29
N GLY A 196 -18.86 23.47 1.55
CA GLY A 196 -18.87 24.83 2.13
C GLY A 196 -20.18 25.24 2.82
N ASN A 197 -21.20 24.37 2.84
CA ASN A 197 -22.39 24.60 3.65
C ASN A 197 -22.06 24.36 5.15
N ALA A 198 -21.99 25.44 5.92
CA ALA A 198 -21.63 25.40 7.34
C ALA A 198 -22.63 24.60 8.19
N ASP A 199 -23.92 24.75 7.93
CA ASP A 199 -25.00 24.08 8.64
C ASP A 199 -24.96 22.55 8.42
N LEU A 200 -24.68 22.13 7.18
CA LEU A 200 -24.44 20.73 6.85
C LEU A 200 -23.18 20.18 7.53
N ALA A 201 -22.08 20.93 7.57
CA ALA A 201 -20.86 20.52 8.25
C ALA A 201 -21.10 20.31 9.76
N THR A 202 -21.82 21.23 10.42
CA THR A 202 -22.21 21.11 11.83
C THR A 202 -23.15 19.93 12.06
N THR A 203 -24.14 19.73 11.16
CA THR A 203 -25.08 18.60 11.25
C THR A 203 -24.35 17.26 11.09
N LEU A 204 -23.44 17.14 10.12
CA LEU A 204 -22.64 15.94 9.88
C LEU A 204 -21.70 15.64 11.06
N SER A 205 -21.03 16.65 11.61
CA SER A 205 -20.20 16.50 12.81
C SER A 205 -21.03 15.97 13.98
N SER A 206 -22.19 16.58 14.25
CA SER A 206 -23.10 16.13 15.33
C SER A 206 -23.61 14.69 15.11
N ALA A 207 -23.91 14.32 13.87
CA ALA A 207 -24.33 12.96 13.53
C ALA A 207 -23.21 11.93 13.72
N ARG A 208 -21.97 12.26 13.33
CA ARG A 208 -20.79 11.41 13.58
C ARG A 208 -20.52 11.23 15.07
N GLU A 209 -20.72 12.27 15.88
CA GLU A 209 -20.59 12.19 17.33
C GLU A 209 -21.62 11.24 17.95
N LEU A 210 -22.88 11.34 17.56
CA LEU A 210 -23.95 10.46 18.04
C LEU A 210 -23.70 9.01 17.62
N ARG A 211 -23.31 8.79 16.36
CA ARG A 211 -22.93 7.48 15.86
C ARG A 211 -21.74 6.91 16.62
N GLY A 212 -20.68 7.69 16.81
CA GLY A 212 -19.48 7.27 17.51
C GLY A 212 -19.76 6.84 18.95
N LYS A 213 -20.64 7.55 19.66
CA LYS A 213 -21.10 7.17 21.00
C LYS A 213 -21.88 5.85 20.99
N GLU A 214 -22.71 5.61 19.99
CA GLU A 214 -23.46 4.36 19.86
C GLU A 214 -22.54 3.18 19.49
N ASP A 215 -21.73 3.35 18.46
CA ASP A 215 -20.77 2.36 17.98
C ASP A 215 -19.80 1.98 19.12
N PHE A 216 -19.31 2.96 19.89
CA PHE A 216 -18.42 2.69 21.03
C PHE A 216 -19.07 1.87 22.15
N LYS A 217 -20.39 1.96 22.36
CA LYS A 217 -21.06 1.07 23.34
C LYS A 217 -20.92 -0.40 22.97
N SER A 218 -20.92 -0.71 21.67
CA SER A 218 -20.71 -2.07 21.17
C SER A 218 -19.22 -2.44 21.08
N LYS A 219 -18.36 -1.51 20.65
CA LYS A 219 -16.94 -1.73 20.41
C LYS A 219 -16.06 -1.66 21.65
N GLY A 220 -16.44 -0.88 22.67
CA GLY A 220 -15.73 -0.77 23.94
C GLY A 220 -15.53 -2.13 24.63
N PRO A 221 -16.58 -2.96 24.78
CA PRO A 221 -16.44 -4.33 25.28
C PRO A 221 -15.53 -5.22 24.43
N GLU A 222 -15.60 -5.11 23.10
CA GLU A 222 -14.71 -5.85 22.19
C GLU A 222 -13.24 -5.48 22.41
N VAL A 223 -12.94 -4.18 22.54
CA VAL A 223 -11.58 -3.67 22.85
C VAL A 223 -11.12 -4.19 24.21
N SER A 224 -11.96 -4.11 25.22
CA SER A 224 -11.64 -4.64 26.56
C SER A 224 -11.33 -6.13 26.53
N ALA A 225 -12.13 -6.92 25.82
CA ALA A 225 -11.89 -8.35 25.63
C ALA A 225 -10.58 -8.63 24.86
N GLY A 226 -10.28 -7.84 23.82
CA GLY A 226 -9.01 -7.91 23.09
C GLY A 226 -7.80 -7.63 23.98
N LEU A 227 -7.86 -6.59 24.81
CA LEU A 227 -6.81 -6.28 25.79
C LEU A 227 -6.64 -7.39 26.84
N ALA A 228 -7.73 -8.07 27.22
CA ALA A 228 -7.65 -9.23 28.11
C ALA A 228 -6.97 -10.43 27.44
N ARG A 229 -7.28 -10.71 26.16
CA ARG A 229 -6.61 -11.76 25.36
C ARG A 229 -5.13 -11.43 25.15
N ALA A 230 -4.80 -10.20 24.77
CA ALA A 230 -3.41 -9.74 24.63
C ALA A 230 -2.61 -9.98 25.92
N LEU A 231 -3.20 -9.68 27.09
CA LEU A 231 -2.57 -9.95 28.38
C LEU A 231 -2.40 -11.46 28.66
N ALA A 232 -3.35 -12.30 28.23
CA ALA A 232 -3.25 -13.75 28.38
C ALA A 232 -2.12 -14.33 27.52
N HIS A 233 -2.03 -13.95 26.25
CA HIS A 233 -0.93 -14.33 25.35
C HIS A 233 0.42 -13.86 25.89
N ALA A 234 0.51 -12.61 26.37
CA ALA A 234 1.72 -12.09 26.99
C ALA A 234 2.15 -12.91 28.23
N LYS A 235 1.20 -13.37 29.06
CA LYS A 235 1.48 -14.26 30.20
C LYS A 235 1.95 -15.65 29.75
N ALA A 236 1.43 -16.15 28.63
CA ALA A 236 1.85 -17.39 27.99
C ALA A 236 3.20 -17.27 27.24
N LYS A 237 3.78 -16.06 27.15
CA LYS A 237 4.98 -15.72 26.35
C LYS A 237 4.76 -15.83 24.83
N GLU A 238 3.51 -15.79 24.40
CA GLU A 238 3.06 -15.73 23.01
C GLU A 238 3.06 -14.26 22.57
N TRP A 239 4.26 -13.69 22.42
CA TRP A 239 4.43 -12.24 22.28
C TRP A 239 3.85 -11.69 20.96
N GLU A 240 3.87 -12.47 19.88
CA GLU A 240 3.39 -12.06 18.55
C GLU A 240 1.85 -12.07 18.49
N GLU A 241 1.23 -13.07 19.12
CA GLU A 241 -0.21 -13.16 19.31
C GLU A 241 -0.71 -12.02 20.20
N ALA A 242 0.03 -11.72 21.28
CA ALA A 242 -0.25 -10.57 22.13
C ALA A 242 -0.17 -9.23 21.37
N GLU A 243 0.82 -9.08 20.48
CA GLU A 243 0.97 -7.90 19.60
C GLU A 243 -0.22 -7.76 18.65
N THR A 244 -0.67 -8.87 18.08
CA THR A 244 -1.78 -8.91 17.12
C THR A 244 -3.09 -8.44 17.75
N GLU A 245 -3.43 -8.98 18.92
CA GLU A 245 -4.61 -8.57 19.68
C GLU A 245 -4.53 -7.10 20.11
N LEU A 246 -3.35 -6.64 20.54
CA LEU A 246 -3.13 -5.26 20.94
C LEU A 246 -3.28 -4.28 19.76
N ASN A 247 -2.76 -4.64 18.58
CA ASN A 247 -2.90 -3.83 17.37
C ASN A 247 -4.37 -3.73 16.92
N ALA A 248 -5.16 -4.81 17.05
CA ALA A 248 -6.59 -4.77 16.76
C ALA A 248 -7.36 -3.85 17.73
N ALA A 249 -7.02 -3.90 19.02
CA ALA A 249 -7.57 -3.01 20.04
C ALA A 249 -7.22 -1.53 19.75
N ASP A 250 -5.95 -1.24 19.44
CA ASP A 250 -5.48 0.11 19.12
C ASP A 250 -6.10 0.66 17.82
N ALA A 251 -6.25 -0.18 16.79
CA ALA A 251 -6.92 0.21 15.55
C ALA A 251 -8.38 0.61 15.80
N THR A 252 -9.07 -0.13 16.67
CA THR A 252 -10.45 0.19 17.06
C THR A 252 -10.51 1.50 17.85
N LEU A 253 -9.64 1.69 18.86
CA LEU A 253 -9.59 2.93 19.64
C LEU A 253 -9.28 4.17 18.79
N LYS A 254 -8.37 4.02 17.82
CA LYS A 254 -7.97 5.09 16.90
C LYS A 254 -9.12 5.56 16.00
N ALA A 255 -10.06 4.69 15.65
CA ALA A 255 -11.24 5.07 14.88
C ALA A 255 -12.15 6.08 15.62
N PHE A 256 -11.97 6.24 16.93
CA PHE A 256 -12.74 7.14 17.78
C PHE A 256 -11.94 8.33 18.33
N GLU A 257 -10.65 8.47 17.97
CA GLU A 257 -9.74 9.47 18.55
C GLU A 257 -10.19 10.92 18.33
N ASP A 258 -10.79 11.19 17.17
CA ASP A 258 -11.26 12.53 16.77
C ASP A 258 -12.69 12.85 17.24
N LEU A 259 -13.31 12.00 18.06
CA LEU A 259 -14.70 12.13 18.50
C LEU A 259 -14.78 12.49 20.00
N GLU A 260 -15.90 13.05 20.46
CA GLU A 260 -16.13 13.36 21.89
C GLU A 260 -16.01 12.13 22.79
N VAL A 261 -16.23 10.93 22.25
CA VAL A 261 -16.04 9.68 23.01
C VAL A 261 -14.59 9.48 23.47
N ALA A 262 -13.60 10.06 22.78
CA ALA A 262 -12.20 10.06 23.24
C ALA A 262 -12.01 10.81 24.56
N LYS A 263 -12.90 11.76 24.88
CA LYS A 263 -12.88 12.48 26.18
C LYS A 263 -13.56 11.68 27.29
N SER A 264 -14.21 10.55 26.97
CA SER A 264 -14.87 9.71 27.97
C SER A 264 -13.86 9.02 28.90
N LYS A 265 -14.28 8.77 30.15
CA LYS A 265 -13.45 8.03 31.11
C LYS A 265 -13.15 6.60 30.65
N GLU A 266 -14.12 5.96 30.00
CA GLU A 266 -14.00 4.59 29.48
C GLU A 266 -12.93 4.49 28.39
N TRP A 267 -13.00 5.37 27.38
CA TRP A 267 -11.99 5.42 26.32
C TRP A 267 -10.60 5.68 26.88
N ASN A 268 -10.46 6.67 27.79
CA ASN A 268 -9.17 6.97 28.43
C ASN A 268 -8.61 5.79 29.23
N THR A 269 -9.49 5.01 29.87
CA THR A 269 -9.09 3.80 30.59
C THR A 269 -8.58 2.73 29.63
N LEU A 270 -9.32 2.44 28.54
CA LEU A 270 -8.93 1.43 27.55
C LEU A 270 -7.66 1.83 26.79
N SER A 271 -7.57 3.09 26.36
CA SER A 271 -6.38 3.65 25.70
C SER A 271 -5.15 3.63 26.61
N GLY A 272 -5.32 3.99 27.89
CA GLY A 272 -4.27 3.88 28.89
C GLY A 272 -3.80 2.44 29.12
N GLN A 273 -4.74 1.48 29.19
CA GLN A 273 -4.42 0.05 29.31
C GLN A 273 -3.66 -0.46 28.08
N ALA A 274 -4.12 -0.13 26.87
CA ALA A 274 -3.47 -0.50 25.62
C ALA A 274 -2.02 0.04 25.57
N ALA A 275 -1.84 1.34 25.87
CA ALA A 275 -0.52 1.95 25.93
C ALA A 275 0.40 1.31 26.98
N GLN A 276 -0.15 0.94 28.14
CA GLN A 276 0.61 0.26 29.19
C GLN A 276 1.02 -1.16 28.78
N GLN A 277 0.11 -1.93 28.15
CA GLN A 277 0.43 -3.26 27.63
C GLN A 277 1.48 -3.19 26.53
N ARG A 278 1.38 -2.21 25.62
CA ARG A 278 2.36 -1.97 24.55
C ARG A 278 3.76 -1.78 25.11
N LYS A 279 3.92 -0.94 26.14
CA LYS A 279 5.21 -0.72 26.82
C LYS A 279 5.81 -2.00 27.42
N ARG A 280 4.98 -3.00 27.78
CA ARG A 280 5.43 -4.28 28.34
C ARG A 280 5.79 -5.29 27.25
N ILE A 281 5.01 -5.34 26.18
CA ILE A 281 5.16 -6.33 25.10
C ILE A 281 6.28 -5.94 24.12
N GLN A 282 6.39 -4.66 23.77
CA GLN A 282 7.35 -4.15 22.80
C GLN A 282 8.81 -4.60 23.02
N PRO A 283 9.42 -4.46 24.21
CA PRO A 283 10.81 -4.87 24.42
C PRO A 283 11.01 -6.38 24.26
N LYS A 284 9.98 -7.20 24.50
CA LYS A 284 10.04 -8.65 24.33
C LYS A 284 9.99 -9.07 22.87
N LEU A 285 9.20 -8.39 22.06
CA LEU A 285 9.20 -8.57 20.61
C LEU A 285 10.54 -8.17 19.99
N GLU A 286 11.09 -7.03 20.41
CA GLU A 286 12.41 -6.58 19.94
C GLU A 286 13.51 -7.57 20.31
N GLN A 287 13.48 -8.08 21.55
CA GLN A 287 14.39 -9.14 21.99
C GLN A 287 14.24 -10.39 21.11
N LEU A 288 13.01 -10.85 20.85
CA LEU A 288 12.76 -12.05 20.01
C LEU A 288 13.23 -11.85 18.57
N LYS A 289 13.02 -10.67 17.99
CA LYS A 289 13.51 -10.31 16.65
C LYS A 289 15.03 -10.35 16.60
N LEU A 290 15.68 -9.74 17.58
CA LEU A 290 17.14 -9.75 17.69
C LEU A 290 17.69 -11.17 17.86
N GLU A 291 17.05 -12.01 18.67
CA GLU A 291 17.44 -13.42 18.84
C GLU A 291 17.32 -14.22 17.54
N ARG A 292 16.24 -14.01 16.77
CA ARG A 292 16.06 -14.65 15.46
C ARG A 292 17.08 -14.17 14.42
N GLU A 293 17.36 -12.86 14.39
CA GLU A 293 18.38 -12.29 13.51
C GLU A 293 19.78 -12.79 13.88
N ALA A 294 20.11 -12.83 15.18
CA ALA A 294 21.34 -13.41 15.67
C ALA A 294 21.41 -14.89 15.28
N GLN A 295 20.36 -15.68 15.50
CA GLN A 295 20.33 -17.09 15.12
C GLN A 295 20.53 -17.28 13.61
N LYS A 296 19.88 -16.46 12.78
CA LYS A 296 20.06 -16.47 11.33
C LYS A 296 21.50 -16.17 10.95
N LEU A 297 22.10 -15.15 11.55
CA LEU A 297 23.51 -14.82 11.35
C LEU A 297 24.41 -15.97 11.79
N MET A 298 24.15 -16.62 12.92
CA MET A 298 24.94 -17.77 13.37
C MET A 298 24.85 -18.93 12.38
N VAL A 299 23.66 -19.21 11.81
CA VAL A 299 23.48 -20.24 10.78
C VAL A 299 24.22 -19.86 9.49
N GLU A 300 24.14 -18.61 9.07
CA GLU A 300 24.84 -18.11 7.89
C GLU A 300 26.36 -18.21 8.08
N MET A 301 26.87 -17.75 9.22
CA MET A 301 28.27 -17.82 9.60
C MET A 301 28.76 -19.26 9.68
N ARG A 302 27.92 -20.21 10.08
CA ARG A 302 28.26 -21.64 10.18
C ARG A 302 28.60 -22.26 8.82
N GLY A 303 27.86 -21.89 7.78
CA GLY A 303 28.02 -22.44 6.43
C GLY A 303 27.41 -23.84 6.25
N GLU A 304 27.67 -24.45 5.10
CA GLU A 304 27.13 -25.76 4.74
C GLU A 304 27.57 -26.86 5.70
N LYS A 305 26.71 -27.88 5.88
CA LYS A 305 26.99 -29.01 6.76
C LYS A 305 28.10 -29.88 6.15
N PRO A 306 29.23 -30.09 6.85
CA PRO A 306 30.25 -31.04 6.42
C PRO A 306 29.66 -32.44 6.29
N MET A 307 30.21 -33.24 5.38
CA MET A 307 29.80 -34.63 5.21
C MET A 307 30.94 -35.56 5.58
N ASN A 308 30.62 -36.63 6.30
CA ASN A 308 31.56 -37.72 6.48
C ASN A 308 31.79 -38.41 5.14
N SER A 309 33.05 -38.71 4.85
CA SER A 309 33.47 -39.51 3.72
C SER A 309 32.79 -40.89 3.78
N PRO A 310 32.19 -41.36 2.66
CA PRO A 310 31.51 -42.65 2.64
C PRO A 310 32.48 -43.85 2.71
N TRP A 311 33.78 -43.63 2.54
CA TRP A 311 34.79 -44.70 2.47
C TRP A 311 35.38 -45.06 3.83
N ASP A 312 35.77 -44.05 4.59
CA ASP A 312 36.49 -44.19 5.87
C ASP A 312 35.77 -43.47 7.02
N GLY A 313 34.72 -42.69 6.73
CA GLY A 313 33.99 -41.90 7.74
C GLY A 313 34.72 -40.63 8.18
N SER A 314 35.84 -40.27 7.56
CA SER A 314 36.59 -39.05 7.88
C SER A 314 35.84 -37.80 7.46
N VAL A 315 36.13 -36.66 8.09
CA VAL A 315 35.56 -35.36 7.68
C VAL A 315 36.64 -34.59 6.90
N PRO A 316 36.46 -34.32 5.59
CA PRO A 316 37.51 -33.77 4.73
C PRO A 316 38.13 -32.46 5.23
N GLU A 317 37.35 -31.60 5.87
CA GLU A 317 37.81 -30.34 6.48
C GLU A 317 38.77 -30.60 7.64
N VAL A 318 38.49 -31.63 8.45
CA VAL A 318 39.33 -32.04 9.59
C VAL A 318 40.62 -32.68 9.11
N GLU A 319 40.55 -33.59 8.13
CA GLU A 319 41.73 -34.22 7.55
C GLU A 319 42.67 -33.16 6.93
N ARG A 320 42.13 -32.23 6.15
CA ARG A 320 42.89 -31.14 5.53
C ARG A 320 43.57 -30.25 6.57
N TYR A 321 42.85 -29.95 7.66
CA TYR A 321 43.42 -29.21 8.77
C TYR A 321 44.56 -29.98 9.45
N LEU A 322 44.34 -31.25 9.79
CA LEU A 322 45.32 -32.09 10.48
C LEU A 322 46.60 -32.27 9.67
N LYS A 323 46.49 -32.57 8.36
CA LYS A 323 47.65 -32.65 7.46
C LYS A 323 48.45 -31.34 7.38
N LYS A 324 47.83 -30.19 7.65
CA LYS A 324 48.51 -28.88 7.66
C LYS A 324 49.24 -28.60 8.97
N VAL A 325 48.74 -29.09 10.11
CA VAL A 325 49.27 -28.76 11.45
C VAL A 325 50.13 -29.86 12.07
N MET A 326 50.04 -31.10 11.57
CA MET A 326 50.82 -32.23 12.08
C MET A 326 52.31 -32.12 11.70
N ASN A 327 53.18 -32.64 12.56
CA ASN A 327 54.64 -32.65 12.35
C ASN A 327 55.06 -33.52 11.15
N ASP A 328 54.42 -34.67 10.98
CA ASP A 328 54.59 -35.58 9.83
C ASP A 328 53.20 -35.79 9.19
N PRO A 329 52.81 -35.01 8.16
CA PRO A 329 51.50 -35.11 7.51
C PRO A 329 51.20 -36.49 6.94
N ASP A 330 52.22 -37.19 6.44
CA ASP A 330 52.10 -38.52 5.85
C ASP A 330 51.87 -39.61 6.92
N SER A 331 52.10 -39.29 8.19
CA SER A 331 51.80 -40.19 9.32
C SER A 331 50.34 -40.19 9.76
N TYR A 332 49.50 -39.31 9.21
CA TYR A 332 48.09 -39.22 9.55
C TYR A 332 47.35 -40.51 9.20
N GLU A 333 46.68 -41.09 10.20
CA GLU A 333 45.80 -42.23 10.04
C GLU A 333 44.48 -41.93 10.75
N HIS A 334 43.39 -41.88 9.97
CA HIS A 334 42.05 -41.72 10.50
C HIS A 334 41.62 -42.98 11.28
N VAL A 335 40.93 -42.78 12.41
CA VAL A 335 40.37 -43.90 13.21
C VAL A 335 38.84 -43.83 13.23
N SER A 336 38.28 -42.68 13.59
CA SER A 336 36.82 -42.49 13.60
C SER A 336 36.46 -41.01 13.68
N SER A 337 35.35 -40.60 13.06
CA SER A 337 34.77 -39.27 13.26
C SER A 337 33.28 -39.37 13.54
N SER A 338 32.77 -38.53 14.44
CA SER A 338 31.33 -38.38 14.68
C SER A 338 30.65 -37.67 13.52
N ALA A 339 29.32 -37.80 13.41
CA ALA A 339 28.53 -36.95 12.54
C ALA A 339 28.60 -35.47 12.98
N PRO A 340 28.71 -34.50 12.05
CA PRO A 340 28.71 -33.08 12.37
C PRO A 340 27.43 -32.63 13.07
N VAL A 341 27.58 -32.01 14.23
CA VAL A 341 26.49 -31.46 15.04
C VAL A 341 26.52 -29.93 14.97
N ALA A 342 25.36 -29.34 14.71
CA ALA A 342 25.17 -27.90 14.71
C ALA A 342 25.20 -27.34 16.13
N ARG A 343 26.05 -26.35 16.40
CA ARG A 343 26.03 -25.56 17.63
C ARG A 343 26.45 -24.13 17.35
N ASP A 344 25.57 -23.17 17.64
CA ASP A 344 25.84 -21.73 17.45
C ASP A 344 26.37 -21.42 16.04
N ALA A 345 27.54 -20.81 15.89
CA ALA A 345 28.14 -20.51 14.59
C ALA A 345 29.00 -21.65 14.02
N TYR A 346 28.95 -22.86 14.59
CA TYR A 346 29.89 -23.94 14.26
C TYR A 346 29.21 -25.28 13.96
N TRP A 347 29.88 -26.06 13.11
CA TRP A 347 29.73 -27.50 13.04
C TRP A 347 30.79 -28.14 13.93
N ILE A 348 30.36 -28.99 14.87
CA ILE A 348 31.27 -29.67 15.79
C ILE A 348 31.42 -31.11 15.36
N VAL A 349 32.67 -31.55 15.24
CA VAL A 349 33.06 -32.93 14.90
C VAL A 349 34.05 -33.42 15.93
N LYS A 350 33.73 -34.53 16.61
CA LYS A 350 34.70 -35.31 17.38
C LYS A 350 35.44 -36.24 16.42
N SER A 351 36.77 -36.16 16.38
CA SER A 351 37.59 -37.05 15.53
C SER A 351 38.72 -37.67 16.33
N SER A 352 38.91 -38.97 16.12
CA SER A 352 40.03 -39.76 16.64
C SER A 352 40.95 -40.13 15.48
N PHE A 353 42.25 -39.89 15.64
CA PHE A 353 43.27 -40.12 14.62
C PHE A 353 44.60 -40.49 15.25
N ARG A 354 45.45 -41.16 14.49
CA ARG A 354 46.82 -41.49 14.85
C ARG A 354 47.80 -40.64 14.04
N GLY A 355 48.92 -40.29 14.65
CA GLY A 355 50.00 -39.55 14.00
C GLY A 355 51.32 -39.70 14.74
N LYS A 356 52.43 -39.53 14.04
CA LYS A 356 53.75 -39.49 14.68
C LYS A 356 53.94 -38.18 15.43
N ASN A 357 54.41 -38.28 16.67
CA ASN A 357 54.86 -37.14 17.46
C ASN A 357 56.29 -36.70 17.05
N ALA A 358 56.81 -35.66 17.71
CA ALA A 358 58.16 -35.14 17.45
C ALA A 358 59.30 -36.17 17.70
N PHE A 359 59.04 -37.23 18.47
CA PHE A 359 60.00 -38.30 18.77
C PHE A 359 59.82 -39.53 17.85
N GLY A 360 58.96 -39.44 16.83
CA GLY A 360 58.70 -40.52 15.88
C GLY A 360 57.72 -41.61 16.37
N GLY A 361 57.20 -41.50 17.60
CA GLY A 361 56.21 -42.44 18.13
C GLY A 361 54.79 -42.16 17.62
N LYS A 362 54.03 -43.20 17.26
CA LYS A 362 52.64 -43.08 16.79
C LYS A 362 51.67 -43.00 17.99
N VAL A 363 50.94 -41.90 18.10
CA VAL A 363 50.03 -41.61 19.24
C VAL A 363 48.59 -41.48 18.75
N LEU A 364 47.65 -42.06 19.51
CA LEU A 364 46.20 -41.87 19.28
C LEU A 364 45.75 -40.57 19.95
N ASN A 365 45.18 -39.66 19.17
CA ASN A 365 44.59 -38.41 19.64
C ASN A 365 43.08 -38.42 19.39
N THR A 366 42.32 -37.87 20.32
CA THR A 366 40.90 -37.56 20.15
C THR A 366 40.71 -36.10 20.48
N ARG A 367 40.03 -35.37 19.58
CA ARG A 367 39.83 -33.92 19.70
C ARG A 367 38.45 -33.54 19.15
N TYR A 368 37.93 -32.40 19.59
CA TYR A 368 36.77 -31.73 19.00
C TYR A 368 37.24 -30.65 18.02
N PHE A 369 36.71 -30.67 16.81
CA PHE A 369 36.99 -29.70 15.76
C PHE A 369 35.75 -28.85 15.52
N PHE A 370 35.92 -27.54 15.56
CA PHE A 370 34.87 -26.57 15.26
C PHE A 370 35.10 -26.05 13.84
N ILE A 371 34.14 -26.34 12.97
CA ILE A 371 34.19 -26.02 11.55
C ILE A 371 33.23 -24.86 11.28
N GLN A 372 33.70 -23.90 10.51
CA GLN A 372 32.95 -22.74 10.07
C GLN A 372 33.30 -22.46 8.59
N GLN A 373 32.29 -22.31 7.72
CA GLN A 373 32.49 -22.07 6.28
C GLN A 373 33.46 -23.09 5.63
N GLY A 374 33.34 -24.38 5.99
CA GLY A 374 34.21 -25.44 5.47
C GLY A 374 35.65 -25.41 5.98
N GLN A 375 35.96 -24.66 7.04
CA GLN A 375 37.29 -24.57 7.63
C GLN A 375 37.28 -24.82 9.13
N VAL A 376 38.28 -25.54 9.64
CA VAL A 376 38.49 -25.71 11.08
C VAL A 376 39.04 -24.40 11.66
N VAL A 377 38.30 -23.80 12.59
CA VAL A 377 38.64 -22.51 13.23
C VAL A 377 39.04 -22.66 14.69
N ARG A 378 38.64 -23.75 15.35
CA ARG A 378 39.00 -24.04 16.75
C ARG A 378 39.12 -25.56 16.97
N VAL A 379 40.01 -25.96 17.88
CA VAL A 379 40.23 -27.36 18.28
C VAL A 379 40.30 -27.44 19.80
N GLU A 380 39.59 -28.41 20.39
CA GLU A 380 39.53 -28.67 21.84
C GLU A 380 39.80 -30.17 22.14
N GLU A 381 40.13 -30.50 23.38
CA GLU A 381 40.39 -31.88 23.86
C GLU A 381 39.12 -32.66 24.21
#